data_AF-A0A1F7D4W7-F1
#
_entry.id   AF-A0A1F7D4W7-F1
#
_cell.length_a   1.000
_cell.length_b   1.000
_cell.length_c   1.000
_cell.angle_alpha   90.00
_cell.angle_beta   90.00
_cell.angle_gamma   90.00
#
_symmetry.space_group_name_H-M   'P 1'
#
loop_
_entity.id
_entity.type
_entity.pdbx_description
1 polymer ?
#
loop_
_entity_poly.entity_id
_entity_poly.type
_entity_poly.pdbx_seq_one_letter_code
_entity_poly.pdbx_strand_id
1 'polypeptide(L)'
;MQYPTRSTLVSALAACSFFLASPALAAGTVTIVQQSPIDVLGEYTLTLPNGTQTTIHEQERKEITSAAAGTYHLRIVPPADAKVTTTVTKNGIDQTATAEKDVSFTIVDTEQVLVTISYRYDGTVEVQSNPEGASFELLGPNDLRVTGTSPATYSGMAPGVYRVTFHRKEDCSLVSPIQRQLDANKTLTLIGAYTCGVVAPPAPPPVEPEEPVADTNEGRTLRIWVATHQAETLPGSTVRTTITVKNTGTRTVHNLVISAQIDPAMLQWSTPLPRFGTVSGDVAFWEVPQLYSGKTWSVTMPLVTNASVQQGEQSVVTARVAADDLADGSTDTLLAKTTVGVTGMPETGFRADVIFLILSTIFTAVCAKKTVQQHLAMERA
;
A
#
# COMPACT_ATOMS: atom_id res chain seq x y z
N MET A 1 49.79 16.52 -83.43
CA MET A 1 49.67 15.21 -82.75
C MET A 1 48.56 15.31 -81.71
N GLN A 2 47.57 14.40 -81.83
CA GLN A 2 46.67 13.84 -80.80
C GLN A 2 45.95 14.72 -79.74
N TYR A 3 44.62 14.81 -79.90
CA TYR A 3 43.47 14.67 -78.93
C TYR A 3 43.78 14.24 -77.45
N PRO A 4 42.83 14.31 -76.47
CA PRO A 4 41.93 15.41 -76.01
C PRO A 4 41.52 15.30 -74.49
N THR A 5 40.32 15.84 -74.13
CA THR A 5 39.36 15.47 -73.05
C THR A 5 39.49 16.10 -71.64
N ARG A 6 38.57 17.01 -71.25
CA ARG A 6 37.28 16.83 -70.50
C ARG A 6 37.50 16.87 -68.97
N SER A 7 36.63 17.36 -68.07
CA SER A 7 35.24 17.83 -68.10
C SER A 7 34.92 18.47 -66.73
N THR A 8 34.26 19.64 -66.75
CA THR A 8 33.06 20.07 -66.00
C THR A 8 32.79 19.78 -64.51
N LEU A 9 32.32 20.87 -63.87
CA LEU A 9 31.09 21.02 -63.04
C LEU A 9 31.05 20.54 -61.58
N VAL A 10 30.34 21.38 -60.80
CA VAL A 10 29.29 21.11 -59.78
C VAL A 10 29.57 21.93 -58.51
N SER A 11 29.01 23.14 -58.38
CA SER A 11 27.72 23.42 -57.71
C SER A 11 27.59 22.77 -56.32
N ALA A 12 27.86 23.53 -55.26
CA ALA A 12 27.38 23.19 -53.92
C ALA A 12 26.11 24.02 -53.63
N LEU A 13 24.97 23.45 -54.02
CA LEU A 13 23.64 23.95 -53.69
C LEU A 13 23.14 23.19 -52.45
N ALA A 14 22.78 23.96 -51.42
CA ALA A 14 21.82 23.71 -50.35
C ALA A 14 21.62 22.29 -49.76
N ALA A 15 21.75 22.20 -48.43
CA ALA A 15 20.78 21.49 -47.60
C ALA A 15 20.72 22.17 -46.22
N CYS A 16 20.04 23.32 -46.14
CA CYS A 16 19.46 23.77 -44.87
C CYS A 16 18.46 22.70 -44.44
N SER A 17 18.91 21.83 -43.53
CA SER A 17 18.04 20.86 -42.87
C SER A 17 17.15 21.64 -41.90
N PHE A 18 16.00 22.09 -42.39
CA PHE A 18 14.89 22.45 -41.53
C PHE A 18 14.53 21.19 -40.73
N PHE A 19 14.95 21.14 -39.47
CA PHE A 19 14.26 20.34 -38.47
C PHE A 19 12.85 20.91 -38.37
N LEU A 20 11.93 20.37 -39.17
CA LEU A 20 10.51 20.46 -38.84
C LEU A 20 10.36 19.65 -37.56
N ALA A 21 10.39 20.34 -36.41
CA ALA A 21 9.80 19.82 -35.19
C ALA A 21 8.37 19.44 -35.56
N SER A 22 8.09 18.14 -35.68
CA SER A 22 6.72 17.69 -35.82
C SER A 22 5.97 18.23 -34.61
N PRO A 23 4.83 18.93 -34.79
CA PRO A 23 4.03 19.32 -33.64
C PRO A 23 3.70 18.02 -32.89
N ALA A 24 4.08 17.95 -31.61
CA ALA A 24 3.60 16.90 -30.74
C ALA A 24 2.08 16.96 -30.81
N LEU A 25 1.46 15.99 -31.50
CA LEU A 25 0.02 15.86 -31.51
C LEU A 25 -0.41 15.82 -30.04
N ALA A 26 -1.31 16.72 -29.68
CA ALA A 26 -1.90 16.88 -28.37
C ALA A 26 -2.67 15.61 -27.97
N ALA A 27 -1.94 14.55 -27.63
CA ALA A 27 -2.51 13.25 -27.34
C ALA A 27 -3.01 13.24 -25.88
N GLY A 28 -4.26 12.82 -25.69
CA GLY A 28 -4.80 12.59 -24.36
C GLY A 28 -4.18 11.34 -23.73
N THR A 29 -4.47 11.12 -22.45
CA THR A 29 -4.05 9.91 -21.74
C THR A 29 -5.25 9.15 -21.21
N VAL A 30 -5.28 7.82 -21.37
CA VAL A 30 -6.26 6.96 -20.70
C VAL A 30 -5.55 6.06 -19.73
N THR A 31 -5.97 6.09 -18.47
CA THR A 31 -5.57 5.11 -17.47
C THR A 31 -6.79 4.31 -17.07
N ILE A 32 -6.67 2.99 -17.09
CA ILE A 32 -7.70 2.06 -16.58
C ILE A 32 -7.09 1.35 -15.39
N VAL A 33 -7.80 1.37 -14.26
CA VAL A 33 -7.40 0.73 -13.01
C VAL A 33 -8.49 -0.24 -12.57
N GLN A 34 -8.10 -1.46 -12.22
CA GLN A 34 -8.98 -2.44 -11.60
C GLN A 34 -8.67 -2.54 -10.11
N GLN A 35 -9.71 -2.63 -9.27
CA GLN A 35 -9.59 -2.79 -7.84
C GLN A 35 -10.48 -3.94 -7.37
N SER A 36 -9.91 -4.85 -6.59
CA SER A 36 -10.63 -5.99 -6.02
C SER A 36 -10.26 -6.13 -4.54
N PRO A 37 -11.22 -6.47 -3.68
CA PRO A 37 -10.88 -6.81 -2.31
C PRO A 37 -9.96 -8.03 -2.28
N ILE A 38 -10.21 -9.07 -3.07
CA ILE A 38 -9.55 -10.40 -2.94
C ILE A 38 -8.38 -10.64 -3.91
N ASP A 39 -7.82 -9.58 -4.50
CA ASP A 39 -6.79 -9.64 -5.54
C ASP A 39 -7.17 -10.43 -6.82
N VAL A 40 -8.44 -10.85 -6.95
CA VAL A 40 -8.98 -11.45 -8.18
C VAL A 40 -9.55 -10.34 -9.05
N LEU A 41 -8.96 -10.15 -10.23
CA LEU A 41 -9.33 -9.14 -11.21
C LEU A 41 -10.20 -9.73 -12.33
N GLY A 42 -10.94 -8.87 -13.02
CA GLY A 42 -11.77 -9.28 -14.14
C GLY A 42 -11.04 -9.15 -15.48
N GLU A 43 -11.83 -9.31 -16.53
CA GLU A 43 -11.42 -9.04 -17.90
C GLU A 43 -12.16 -7.82 -18.42
N TYR A 44 -11.53 -7.07 -19.32
CA TYR A 44 -12.22 -6.03 -20.05
C TYR A 44 -11.74 -5.92 -21.49
N THR A 45 -12.67 -5.60 -22.38
CA THR A 45 -12.39 -5.28 -23.78
C THR A 45 -12.55 -3.78 -23.99
N LEU A 46 -11.46 -3.13 -24.37
CA LEU A 46 -11.45 -1.73 -24.77
C LEU A 46 -11.56 -1.63 -26.29
N THR A 47 -12.58 -0.93 -26.78
CA THR A 47 -12.74 -0.54 -28.18
C THR A 47 -12.30 0.91 -28.34
N LEU A 48 -11.28 1.14 -29.17
CA LEU A 48 -10.75 2.46 -29.51
C LEU A 48 -11.64 3.17 -30.53
N PRO A 49 -11.50 4.50 -30.71
CA PRO A 49 -12.29 5.28 -31.68
C PRO A 49 -12.19 4.80 -33.13
N ASN A 50 -11.07 4.17 -33.50
CA ASN A 50 -10.86 3.60 -34.83
C ASN A 50 -11.51 2.19 -35.01
N GLY A 51 -12.24 1.71 -34.00
CA GLY A 51 -12.87 0.39 -33.97
C GLY A 51 -11.94 -0.77 -33.57
N THR A 52 -10.65 -0.50 -33.33
CA THR A 52 -9.72 -1.54 -32.86
C THR A 52 -10.09 -1.97 -31.46
N GLN A 53 -10.08 -3.27 -31.20
CA GLN A 53 -10.35 -3.83 -29.88
C GLN A 53 -9.09 -4.40 -29.24
N THR A 54 -8.98 -4.26 -27.93
CA THR A 54 -7.96 -4.93 -27.13
C THR A 54 -8.62 -5.51 -25.90
N THR A 55 -8.45 -6.81 -25.68
CA THR A 55 -8.89 -7.49 -24.46
C THR A 55 -7.73 -7.57 -23.50
N ILE A 56 -7.98 -7.17 -22.26
CA ILE A 56 -7.03 -7.17 -21.16
C ILE A 56 -7.53 -8.16 -20.12
N HIS A 57 -6.64 -9.04 -19.69
CA HIS A 57 -6.89 -10.08 -18.69
C HIS A 57 -6.08 -9.75 -17.44
N GLU A 58 -6.72 -9.74 -16.27
CA GLU A 58 -6.07 -9.76 -14.95
C GLU A 58 -5.00 -8.68 -14.71
N GLN A 59 -5.11 -7.53 -15.37
CA GLN A 59 -4.14 -6.44 -15.25
C GLN A 59 -4.70 -5.32 -14.37
N GLU A 60 -4.00 -5.01 -13.28
CA GLU A 60 -4.40 -3.98 -12.31
C GLU A 60 -4.44 -2.58 -12.93
N ARG A 61 -3.46 -2.24 -13.78
CA ARG A 61 -3.35 -0.91 -14.40
C ARG A 61 -2.92 -1.00 -15.85
N LYS A 62 -3.64 -0.31 -16.72
CA LYS A 62 -3.27 -0.09 -18.13
C LYS A 62 -3.26 1.39 -18.43
N GLU A 63 -2.18 1.86 -19.06
CA GLU A 63 -2.04 3.25 -19.47
C GLU A 63 -1.85 3.34 -20.99
N ILE A 64 -2.51 4.33 -21.59
CA ILE A 64 -2.42 4.71 -23.00
C ILE A 64 -2.00 6.16 -23.03
N THR A 65 -0.72 6.41 -23.30
CA THR A 65 -0.09 7.74 -23.21
C THR A 65 -0.27 8.60 -24.46
N SER A 66 -0.78 8.02 -25.55
CA SER A 66 -1.09 8.75 -26.79
C SER A 66 -2.47 8.37 -27.31
N ALA A 67 -3.50 8.61 -26.48
CA ALA A 67 -4.87 8.29 -26.81
C ALA A 67 -5.42 9.26 -27.88
N ALA A 68 -5.97 8.70 -28.95
CA ALA A 68 -6.63 9.49 -30.00
C ALA A 68 -7.93 10.10 -29.47
N ALA A 69 -8.26 11.32 -29.92
CA ALA A 69 -9.55 11.92 -29.64
C ALA A 69 -10.68 11.08 -30.23
N GLY A 70 -11.82 11.02 -29.52
CA GLY A 70 -12.99 10.24 -29.92
C GLY A 70 -13.58 9.41 -28.79
N THR A 71 -14.54 8.55 -29.14
CA THR A 71 -15.29 7.73 -28.19
C THR A 71 -14.65 6.37 -27.99
N TYR A 72 -14.47 6.00 -26.74
CA TYR A 72 -13.99 4.71 -26.29
C TYR A 72 -15.15 3.95 -25.67
N HIS A 73 -15.20 2.65 -25.93
CA HIS A 73 -16.17 1.75 -25.33
C HIS A 73 -15.45 0.67 -24.54
N LEU A 74 -15.84 0.51 -23.28
CA LEU A 74 -15.29 -0.46 -22.36
C LEU A 74 -16.37 -1.48 -22.03
N ARG A 75 -16.08 -2.76 -22.30
CA ARG A 75 -16.93 -3.88 -21.92
C ARG A 75 -16.25 -4.70 -20.85
N ILE A 76 -16.88 -4.84 -19.70
CA ILE A 76 -16.30 -5.42 -18.49
C ILE A 76 -16.94 -6.79 -18.22
N VAL A 77 -16.10 -7.80 -18.06
CA VAL A 77 -16.47 -9.12 -17.57
C VAL A 77 -15.92 -9.24 -16.15
N PRO A 78 -16.74 -8.99 -15.11
CA PRO A 78 -16.26 -9.09 -13.74
C PRO A 78 -15.93 -10.55 -13.38
N PRO A 79 -15.09 -10.77 -12.35
CA PRO A 79 -14.92 -12.09 -11.76
C PRO A 79 -16.27 -12.72 -11.37
N ALA A 80 -16.31 -14.05 -11.28
CA ALA A 80 -17.51 -14.76 -10.89
C ALA A 80 -18.12 -14.16 -9.61
N ASP A 81 -19.43 -13.90 -9.64
CA ASP A 81 -20.22 -13.36 -8.54
C ASP A 81 -19.82 -11.95 -8.04
N ALA A 82 -18.81 -11.30 -8.64
CA ALA A 82 -18.45 -9.93 -8.30
C ALA A 82 -19.46 -8.93 -8.88
N LYS A 83 -19.84 -7.95 -8.07
CA LYS A 83 -20.54 -6.75 -8.53
C LYS A 83 -19.52 -5.71 -8.95
N VAL A 84 -19.84 -4.95 -9.99
CA VAL A 84 -18.96 -3.92 -10.55
C VAL A 84 -19.53 -2.53 -10.28
N THR A 85 -18.63 -1.59 -10.03
CA THR A 85 -18.88 -0.15 -10.15
C THR A 85 -17.77 0.42 -11.02
N THR A 86 -18.11 1.28 -11.96
CA THR A 86 -17.14 1.95 -12.82
C THR A 86 -17.24 3.45 -12.62
N THR A 87 -16.11 4.11 -12.36
CA THR A 87 -16.01 5.56 -12.26
C THR A 87 -15.13 6.08 -13.39
N VAL A 88 -15.62 7.08 -14.11
CA VAL A 88 -14.84 7.81 -15.13
C VAL A 88 -14.56 9.22 -14.60
N THR A 89 -13.28 9.53 -14.47
CA THR A 89 -12.75 10.81 -14.00
C THR A 89 -12.02 11.47 -15.16
N LYS A 90 -12.34 12.72 -15.47
CA LYS A 90 -11.73 13.51 -16.55
C LYS A 90 -10.99 14.70 -15.98
N ASN A 91 -9.70 14.82 -16.25
CA ASN A 91 -8.82 15.85 -15.72
C ASN A 91 -8.91 15.99 -14.18
N GLY A 92 -9.09 14.86 -13.48
CA GLY A 92 -9.24 14.82 -12.02
C GLY A 92 -10.64 15.15 -11.49
N ILE A 93 -11.64 15.38 -12.36
CA ILE A 93 -13.04 15.63 -11.98
C ILE A 93 -13.87 14.38 -12.26
N ASP A 94 -14.54 13.85 -11.23
CA ASP A 94 -15.45 12.70 -11.38
C ASP A 94 -16.66 13.09 -12.24
N GLN A 95 -16.86 12.37 -13.33
CA GLN A 95 -17.88 12.71 -14.31
C GLN A 95 -19.06 11.75 -14.24
N THR A 96 -18.81 10.46 -14.00
CA THR A 96 -19.88 9.46 -13.93
C THR A 96 -19.43 8.25 -13.12
N ALA A 97 -20.27 7.83 -12.16
CA ALA A 97 -20.20 6.52 -11.53
C ALA A 97 -21.40 5.69 -11.98
N THR A 98 -21.18 4.52 -12.58
CA THR A 98 -22.24 3.61 -13.02
C THR A 98 -22.03 2.20 -12.45
N ALA A 99 -23.12 1.44 -12.32
CA ALA A 99 -23.07 0.00 -12.03
C ALA A 99 -23.10 -0.84 -13.33
N GLU A 100 -22.74 -0.23 -14.46
CA GLU A 100 -22.87 -0.82 -15.78
C GLU A 100 -21.60 -1.57 -16.18
N LYS A 101 -21.80 -2.66 -16.92
CA LYS A 101 -20.72 -3.47 -17.50
C LYS A 101 -20.23 -2.92 -18.84
N ASP A 102 -21.01 -2.06 -19.46
CA ASP A 102 -20.69 -1.40 -20.72
C ASP A 102 -20.60 0.11 -20.43
N VAL A 103 -19.42 0.69 -20.58
CA VAL A 103 -19.14 2.10 -20.25
C VAL A 103 -18.57 2.79 -21.47
N SER A 104 -19.07 3.99 -21.77
CA SER A 104 -18.58 4.79 -22.89
C SER A 104 -18.08 6.13 -22.37
N PHE A 105 -16.94 6.57 -22.88
CA PHE A 105 -16.37 7.88 -22.57
C PHE A 105 -15.69 8.47 -23.79
N THR A 106 -15.66 9.79 -23.87
CA THR A 106 -15.03 10.51 -24.98
C THR A 106 -13.78 11.21 -24.50
N ILE A 107 -12.74 11.26 -25.33
CA ILE A 107 -11.52 12.03 -25.11
C ILE A 107 -11.49 13.18 -26.10
N VAL A 108 -11.25 14.38 -25.60
CA VAL A 108 -10.91 15.57 -26.40
C VAL A 108 -9.43 15.88 -26.20
N ASP A 109 -8.79 16.52 -27.18
CA ASP A 109 -7.33 16.78 -27.20
C ASP A 109 -6.73 17.14 -25.83
N THR A 110 -5.60 16.52 -25.49
CA THR A 110 -4.87 16.63 -24.19
C THR A 110 -5.61 16.18 -22.91
N GLU A 111 -6.83 15.67 -23.00
CA GLU A 111 -7.60 15.24 -21.83
C GLU A 111 -7.00 14.00 -21.16
N GLN A 112 -6.95 14.00 -19.83
CA GLN A 112 -6.57 12.86 -19.03
C GLN A 112 -7.82 12.17 -18.50
N VAL A 113 -8.02 10.91 -18.88
CA VAL A 113 -9.14 10.10 -18.41
C VAL A 113 -8.62 8.98 -17.52
N LEU A 114 -9.17 8.89 -16.32
CA LEU A 114 -8.98 7.76 -15.41
C LEU A 114 -10.30 6.99 -15.34
N VAL A 115 -10.26 5.71 -15.65
CA VAL A 115 -11.37 4.77 -15.49
C VAL A 115 -11.02 3.81 -14.35
N THR A 116 -11.81 3.84 -13.29
CA THR A 116 -11.64 2.93 -12.15
C THR A 116 -12.76 1.89 -12.18
N ILE A 117 -12.39 0.62 -12.27
CA ILE A 117 -13.29 -0.54 -12.22
C ILE A 117 -13.14 -1.16 -10.83
N SER A 118 -14.14 -1.02 -9.98
CA SER A 118 -14.14 -1.55 -8.61
C SER A 118 -15.04 -2.77 -8.52
N TYR A 119 -14.48 -3.88 -8.05
CA TYR A 119 -15.21 -5.11 -7.76
C TYR A 119 -15.61 -5.16 -6.28
N ARG A 120 -16.83 -5.60 -6.00
CA ARG A 120 -17.34 -5.79 -4.63
C ARG A 120 -18.13 -7.09 -4.52
N TYR A 121 -18.25 -7.59 -3.30
CA TYR A 121 -19.03 -8.76 -2.95
C TYR A 121 -19.92 -8.42 -1.75
N ASP A 122 -21.12 -8.98 -1.73
CA ASP A 122 -22.12 -8.72 -0.69
C ASP A 122 -22.26 -9.91 0.26
N GLY A 123 -21.16 -10.61 0.53
CA GLY A 123 -21.15 -11.70 1.50
C GLY A 123 -21.54 -11.22 2.89
N THR A 124 -22.07 -12.13 3.70
CA THR A 124 -22.45 -11.85 5.10
C THR A 124 -21.76 -12.84 6.02
N VAL A 125 -21.13 -12.34 7.10
CA VAL A 125 -20.55 -13.17 8.15
C VAL A 125 -21.31 -12.92 9.45
N GLU A 126 -21.86 -13.99 10.02
CA GLU A 126 -22.57 -13.99 11.29
C GLU A 126 -21.72 -14.71 12.33
N VAL A 127 -21.50 -14.07 13.48
CA VAL A 127 -20.76 -14.63 14.60
C VAL A 127 -21.71 -14.80 15.78
N GLN A 128 -21.92 -16.04 16.20
CA GLN A 128 -22.84 -16.40 17.28
C GLN A 128 -22.11 -17.22 18.33
N SER A 129 -22.61 -17.23 19.57
CA SER A 129 -22.13 -18.16 20.58
C SER A 129 -23.25 -18.71 21.45
N ASN A 130 -22.99 -19.85 22.08
CA ASN A 130 -23.87 -20.43 23.09
C ASN A 130 -23.07 -20.71 24.38
N PRO A 131 -23.33 -19.99 25.49
CA PRO A 131 -24.27 -18.88 25.62
C PRO A 131 -23.80 -17.63 24.85
N GLU A 132 -24.74 -16.71 24.54
CA GLU A 132 -24.44 -15.42 23.89
C GLU A 132 -23.56 -14.51 24.78
N GLY A 133 -23.05 -13.42 24.21
CA GLY A 133 -22.21 -12.46 24.92
C GLY A 133 -20.74 -12.85 24.97
N ALA A 134 -20.29 -13.79 24.15
CA ALA A 134 -18.90 -14.19 24.07
C ALA A 134 -18.10 -13.17 23.25
N SER A 135 -16.98 -12.72 23.80
CA SER A 135 -16.03 -11.92 23.04
C SER A 135 -15.30 -12.79 22.02
N PHE A 136 -15.04 -12.23 20.85
CA PHE A 136 -14.40 -12.93 19.75
C PHE A 136 -13.46 -12.04 18.95
N GLU A 137 -12.56 -12.69 18.23
CA GLU A 137 -11.71 -12.11 17.20
C GLU A 137 -12.00 -12.81 15.87
N LEU A 138 -12.50 -12.05 14.88
CA LEU A 138 -12.77 -12.48 13.53
C LEU A 138 -11.62 -12.04 12.61
N LEU A 139 -11.02 -13.00 11.93
CA LEU A 139 -10.06 -12.80 10.86
C LEU A 139 -10.71 -13.17 9.53
N GLY A 140 -10.42 -12.42 8.48
CA GLY A 140 -10.89 -12.71 7.12
C GLY A 140 -9.87 -12.29 6.06
N PRO A 141 -10.25 -12.35 4.78
CA PRO A 141 -9.42 -11.87 3.67
C PRO A 141 -9.00 -10.41 3.84
N ASN A 142 -7.90 -10.03 3.18
CA ASN A 142 -7.43 -8.62 3.06
C ASN A 142 -7.04 -8.02 4.40
N ASP A 143 -6.42 -8.83 5.24
CA ASP A 143 -6.02 -8.49 6.61
C ASP A 143 -7.18 -8.00 7.49
N LEU A 144 -8.43 -8.37 7.13
CA LEU A 144 -9.60 -8.07 7.93
C LEU A 144 -9.43 -8.70 9.31
N ARG A 145 -9.44 -7.85 10.33
CA ARG A 145 -9.35 -8.24 11.73
C ARG A 145 -10.30 -7.40 12.56
N VAL A 146 -11.33 -8.04 13.10
CA VAL A 146 -12.38 -7.38 13.87
C VAL A 146 -12.55 -8.09 15.20
N THR A 147 -12.71 -7.34 16.29
CA THR A 147 -13.08 -7.87 17.59
C THR A 147 -14.50 -7.43 17.93
N GLY A 148 -15.25 -8.28 18.61
CA GLY A 148 -16.63 -7.97 19.00
C GLY A 148 -17.15 -8.91 20.07
N THR A 149 -18.44 -8.78 20.34
CA THR A 149 -19.20 -9.64 21.25
C THR A 149 -20.36 -10.25 20.48
N SER A 150 -20.59 -11.55 20.62
CA SER A 150 -21.70 -12.25 19.95
C SER A 150 -23.07 -11.90 20.57
N PRO A 151 -24.16 -11.87 19.79
CA PRO A 151 -24.20 -12.06 18.33
C PRO A 151 -23.75 -10.82 17.55
N ALA A 152 -23.09 -11.01 16.41
CA ALA A 152 -22.66 -9.94 15.51
C ALA A 152 -22.82 -10.34 14.04
N THR A 153 -23.16 -9.38 13.18
CA THR A 153 -23.34 -9.57 11.74
C THR A 153 -22.54 -8.53 10.95
N TYR A 154 -21.80 -8.99 9.95
CA TYR A 154 -21.02 -8.15 9.05
C TYR A 154 -21.46 -8.40 7.60
N SER A 155 -21.81 -7.34 6.87
CA SER A 155 -22.22 -7.39 5.46
C SER A 155 -21.16 -6.76 4.54
N GLY A 156 -21.26 -6.99 3.23
CA GLY A 156 -20.25 -6.51 2.27
C GLY A 156 -18.93 -7.27 2.36
N MET A 157 -18.99 -8.49 2.86
CA MET A 157 -17.83 -9.31 3.16
C MET A 157 -17.31 -10.00 1.90
N ALA A 158 -16.01 -9.91 1.69
CA ALA A 158 -15.32 -10.53 0.57
C ALA A 158 -15.31 -12.07 0.72
N PRO A 159 -15.48 -12.85 -0.36
CA PRO A 159 -15.37 -14.31 -0.26
C PRO A 159 -13.96 -14.72 0.14
N GLY A 160 -13.85 -15.82 0.87
CA GLY A 160 -12.57 -16.30 1.36
C GLY A 160 -12.67 -16.99 2.72
N VAL A 161 -11.50 -17.27 3.30
CA VAL A 161 -11.42 -17.99 4.57
C VAL A 161 -11.62 -17.02 5.72
N TYR A 162 -12.63 -17.29 6.54
CA TYR A 162 -12.87 -16.60 7.79
C TYR A 162 -12.53 -17.49 8.97
N ARG A 163 -11.86 -16.92 9.97
CA ARG A 163 -11.50 -17.59 11.21
C ARG A 163 -11.99 -16.77 12.39
N VAL A 164 -12.85 -17.36 13.22
CA VAL A 164 -13.23 -16.77 14.50
C VAL A 164 -12.54 -17.50 15.64
N THR A 165 -11.98 -16.72 16.56
CA THR A 165 -11.48 -17.21 17.84
C THR A 165 -12.32 -16.58 18.93
N PHE A 166 -13.15 -17.38 19.58
CA PHE A 166 -13.86 -16.97 20.77
C PHE A 166 -12.89 -16.95 21.96
N HIS A 167 -13.03 -15.99 22.86
CA HIS A 167 -12.22 -15.95 24.08
C HIS A 167 -12.85 -16.81 25.18
N ARG A 168 -12.03 -17.31 26.11
CA ARG A 168 -12.53 -18.14 27.21
C ARG A 168 -13.45 -17.31 28.11
N LYS A 169 -14.63 -17.85 28.42
CA LYS A 169 -15.54 -17.35 29.46
C LYS A 169 -15.21 -18.07 30.77
N GLU A 170 -15.30 -17.38 31.91
CA GLU A 170 -15.09 -17.99 33.24
C GLU A 170 -15.96 -19.24 33.41
N ASP A 171 -15.39 -20.30 33.99
CA ASP A 171 -16.01 -21.62 34.20
C ASP A 171 -16.52 -22.37 32.95
N CYS A 172 -16.17 -21.87 31.76
CA CYS A 172 -16.48 -22.52 30.50
C CYS A 172 -15.20 -23.01 29.80
N SER A 173 -15.27 -24.20 29.22
CA SER A 173 -14.24 -24.69 28.32
C SER A 173 -14.55 -24.25 26.88
N LEU A 174 -13.52 -23.74 26.20
CA LEU A 174 -13.59 -23.12 24.88
C LEU A 174 -13.44 -24.18 23.78
N VAL A 175 -14.28 -24.12 22.75
CA VAL A 175 -14.09 -24.92 21.52
C VAL A 175 -13.04 -24.27 20.62
N SER A 176 -12.21 -25.10 20.00
CA SER A 176 -11.15 -24.72 19.07
C SER A 176 -11.56 -23.64 18.06
N PRO A 177 -10.62 -22.79 17.60
CA PRO A 177 -10.88 -21.75 16.61
C PRO A 177 -11.63 -22.30 15.39
N ILE A 178 -12.70 -21.62 14.99
CA ILE A 178 -13.56 -22.05 13.90
C ILE A 178 -13.08 -21.36 12.64
N GLN A 179 -12.74 -22.14 11.63
CA GLN A 179 -12.35 -21.64 10.31
C GLN A 179 -13.29 -22.20 9.26
N ARG A 180 -13.87 -21.34 8.43
CA ARG A 180 -14.79 -21.72 7.36
C ARG A 180 -14.62 -20.80 6.15
N GLN A 181 -14.99 -21.31 4.99
CA GLN A 181 -15.03 -20.57 3.75
C GLN A 181 -16.35 -19.80 3.64
N LEU A 182 -16.27 -18.51 3.31
CA LEU A 182 -17.40 -17.73 2.80
C LEU A 182 -17.39 -17.79 1.28
N ASP A 183 -18.43 -18.37 0.69
CA ASP A 183 -18.66 -18.31 -0.75
C ASP A 183 -19.22 -16.94 -1.16
N ALA A 184 -19.01 -16.55 -2.41
CA ALA A 184 -19.38 -15.23 -2.90
C ALA A 184 -20.88 -14.93 -2.72
N ASN A 185 -21.18 -13.76 -2.13
CA ASN A 185 -22.53 -13.27 -1.85
C ASN A 185 -23.39 -14.23 -1.00
N LYS A 186 -22.79 -15.19 -0.28
CA LYS A 186 -23.48 -16.08 0.64
C LYS A 186 -23.43 -15.57 2.08
N THR A 187 -24.11 -16.28 2.96
CA THR A 187 -24.02 -16.07 4.41
C THR A 187 -23.18 -17.19 5.02
N LEU A 188 -22.19 -16.82 5.83
CA LEU A 188 -21.39 -17.72 6.63
C LEU A 188 -21.71 -17.50 8.11
N THR A 189 -22.20 -18.54 8.78
CA THR A 189 -22.43 -18.51 10.23
C THR A 189 -21.31 -19.25 10.96
N LEU A 190 -20.69 -18.57 11.93
CA LEU A 190 -19.63 -19.08 12.79
C LEU A 190 -20.16 -19.15 14.24
N ILE A 191 -20.36 -20.35 14.77
CA ILE A 191 -21.01 -20.57 16.07
C ILE A 191 -20.04 -21.16 17.08
N GLY A 192 -19.69 -20.41 18.12
CA GLY A 192 -18.90 -20.88 19.25
C GLY A 192 -19.79 -21.52 20.33
N ALA A 193 -19.72 -22.84 20.51
CA ALA A 193 -20.38 -23.51 21.63
C ALA A 193 -19.44 -23.59 22.83
N TYR A 194 -19.89 -23.16 24.01
CA TYR A 194 -19.17 -23.35 25.26
C TYR A 194 -19.78 -24.52 26.02
N THR A 195 -18.93 -25.35 26.63
CA THR A 195 -19.38 -26.29 27.66
C THR A 195 -19.02 -25.69 29.00
N CYS A 196 -20.03 -25.19 29.71
CA CYS A 196 -19.87 -24.62 31.04
C CYS A 196 -20.20 -25.71 32.07
N GLY A 197 -19.24 -26.02 32.94
CA GLY A 197 -19.39 -27.05 33.94
C GLY A 197 -19.99 -26.46 35.21
N VAL A 198 -21.14 -26.97 35.64
CA VAL A 198 -21.64 -26.72 36.99
C VAL A 198 -20.87 -27.63 37.94
N VAL A 199 -19.89 -27.13 38.66
CA VAL A 199 -19.45 -27.79 39.89
C VAL A 199 -20.29 -27.20 41.01
N ALA A 200 -21.27 -27.94 41.52
CA ALA A 200 -21.90 -27.61 42.79
C ALA A 200 -20.97 -28.09 43.92
N PRO A 201 -20.37 -27.21 44.72
CA PRO A 201 -19.69 -27.62 45.95
C PRO A 201 -20.74 -27.78 47.07
N PRO A 202 -20.57 -28.70 48.02
CA PRO A 202 -21.39 -28.71 49.23
C PRO A 202 -21.19 -27.39 49.97
N ALA A 203 -22.29 -26.84 50.51
CA ALA A 203 -22.32 -25.53 51.13
C ALA A 203 -21.21 -25.36 52.20
N PRO A 204 -20.33 -24.34 52.08
CA PRO A 204 -19.42 -24.01 53.16
C PRO A 204 -20.16 -23.27 54.29
N PRO A 205 -19.69 -23.39 55.54
CA PRO A 205 -20.22 -22.61 56.67
C PRO A 205 -20.03 -21.11 56.41
N PRO A 206 -20.84 -20.24 57.03
CA PRO A 206 -20.88 -18.82 56.70
C PRO A 206 -19.52 -18.17 56.96
N VAL A 207 -18.91 -17.63 55.91
CA VAL A 207 -17.67 -16.84 55.98
C VAL A 207 -18.04 -15.37 56.11
N GLU A 208 -17.41 -14.72 57.09
CA GLU A 208 -17.50 -13.31 57.43
C GLU A 208 -17.07 -12.44 56.23
N PRO A 209 -17.67 -11.25 56.00
CA PRO A 209 -17.45 -10.48 54.78
C PRO A 209 -15.98 -10.04 54.64
N GLU A 210 -15.29 -10.53 53.60
CA GLU A 210 -13.96 -10.04 53.23
C GLU A 210 -14.14 -8.65 52.59
N GLU A 211 -13.42 -7.65 53.14
CA GLU A 211 -13.48 -6.26 52.67
C GLU A 211 -13.11 -6.18 51.18
N PRO A 212 -13.73 -5.26 50.41
CA PRO A 212 -13.46 -5.10 48.99
C PRO A 212 -11.97 -4.77 48.79
N VAL A 213 -11.26 -5.63 48.05
CA VAL A 213 -9.87 -5.38 47.64
C VAL A 213 -9.86 -4.07 46.85
N ALA A 214 -9.15 -3.07 47.37
CA ALA A 214 -9.02 -1.78 46.73
C ALA A 214 -8.44 -1.94 45.31
N ASP A 215 -9.00 -1.20 44.35
CA ASP A 215 -8.49 -1.11 42.98
C ASP A 215 -7.16 -0.35 42.99
N THR A 216 -6.09 -1.05 43.33
CA THR A 216 -4.73 -0.51 43.31
C THR A 216 -4.13 -0.65 41.90
N ASN A 217 -3.31 0.33 41.50
CA ASN A 217 -2.58 0.31 40.23
C ASN A 217 -1.47 -0.76 40.17
N GLU A 218 -1.24 -1.51 41.25
CA GLU A 218 -0.21 -2.54 41.33
C GLU A 218 -0.41 -3.65 40.27
N GLY A 219 0.67 -3.97 39.55
CA GLY A 219 0.66 -5.02 38.53
C GLY A 219 0.19 -4.57 37.14
N ARG A 220 -0.03 -3.28 36.89
CA ARG A 220 -0.27 -2.72 35.55
C ARG A 220 1.05 -2.24 34.94
N THR A 221 1.53 -2.90 33.87
CA THR A 221 2.83 -2.59 33.25
C THR A 221 2.78 -2.78 31.73
N LEU A 222 3.30 -1.81 30.98
CA LEU A 222 3.34 -1.85 29.52
C LEU A 222 4.78 -1.88 29.00
N ARG A 223 4.96 -2.40 27.78
CA ARG A 223 6.16 -2.23 26.96
C ARG A 223 5.76 -1.77 25.57
N ILE A 224 6.52 -0.84 25.00
CA ILE A 224 6.32 -0.32 23.65
C ILE A 224 7.59 -0.53 22.82
N TRP A 225 7.41 -0.84 21.55
CA TRP A 225 8.47 -0.88 20.55
C TRP A 225 7.95 -0.36 19.22
N VAL A 226 8.85 0.23 18.44
CA VAL A 226 8.58 0.67 17.07
C VAL A 226 9.69 0.15 16.18
N ALA A 227 9.32 -0.37 15.02
CA ALA A 227 10.26 -0.96 14.08
C ALA A 227 9.88 -0.57 12.65
N THR A 228 10.88 -0.18 11.87
CA THR A 228 10.72 0.07 10.45
C THR A 228 11.05 -1.20 9.67
N HIS A 229 10.24 -1.55 8.66
CA HIS A 229 10.44 -2.78 7.88
C HIS A 229 11.64 -2.70 6.93
N GLN A 230 12.08 -1.49 6.63
CA GLN A 230 13.27 -1.20 5.82
C GLN A 230 14.04 -0.06 6.46
N ALA A 231 15.35 -0.24 6.65
CA ALA A 231 16.21 0.77 7.25
C ALA A 231 16.48 1.95 6.31
N GLU A 232 16.36 1.73 5.00
CA GLU A 232 16.64 2.69 3.95
C GLU A 232 15.48 2.78 2.94
N THR A 233 15.25 3.97 2.40
CA THR A 233 14.20 4.23 1.40
C THR A 233 14.66 5.28 0.39
N LEU A 234 14.10 5.27 -0.81
CA LEU A 234 14.30 6.34 -1.78
C LEU A 234 13.41 7.56 -1.44
N PRO A 235 13.81 8.79 -1.81
CA PRO A 235 12.92 9.95 -1.75
C PRO A 235 11.61 9.69 -2.51
N GLY A 236 10.48 10.14 -1.97
CA GLY A 236 9.15 9.90 -2.55
C GLY A 236 8.56 8.51 -2.30
N SER A 237 9.32 7.57 -1.72
CA SER A 237 8.86 6.19 -1.52
C SER A 237 8.19 5.96 -0.17
N THR A 238 7.36 4.92 -0.11
CA THR A 238 6.62 4.53 1.10
C THR A 238 7.42 3.57 1.97
N VAL A 239 7.52 3.89 3.25
CA VAL A 239 8.13 3.12 4.32
C VAL A 239 7.08 2.58 5.27
N ARG A 240 7.10 1.27 5.54
CA ARG A 240 6.21 0.65 6.52
C ARG A 240 6.86 0.64 7.91
N THR A 241 6.16 1.22 8.88
CA THR A 241 6.61 1.25 10.29
C THR A 241 5.55 0.60 11.17
N THR A 242 5.96 -0.31 12.04
CA THR A 242 5.07 -1.00 12.98
C THR A 242 5.31 -0.50 14.39
N ILE A 243 4.25 -0.04 15.05
CA ILE A 243 4.24 0.20 16.50
C ILE A 243 3.59 -0.99 17.17
N THR A 244 4.12 -1.39 18.31
CA THR A 244 3.57 -2.47 19.10
C THR A 244 3.63 -2.11 20.59
N VAL A 245 2.54 -2.37 21.29
CA VAL A 245 2.40 -2.19 22.74
C VAL A 245 1.95 -3.51 23.34
N LYS A 246 2.65 -3.99 24.36
CA LYS A 246 2.28 -5.20 25.11
C LYS A 246 2.07 -4.89 26.57
N ASN A 247 0.97 -5.39 27.11
CA ASN A 247 0.76 -5.43 28.54
C ASN A 247 1.57 -6.61 29.12
N THR A 248 2.61 -6.29 29.87
CA THR A 248 3.46 -7.25 30.59
C THR A 248 3.10 -7.35 32.07
N GLY A 249 2.17 -6.52 32.53
CA GLY A 249 1.61 -6.59 33.87
C GLY A 249 0.67 -7.78 34.04
N THR A 250 0.25 -8.02 35.28
CA THR A 250 -0.71 -9.06 35.66
C THR A 250 -2.15 -8.59 35.57
N ARG A 251 -2.41 -7.28 35.48
CA ARG A 251 -3.74 -6.66 35.39
C ARG A 251 -4.00 -5.98 34.05
N THR A 252 -5.27 -5.80 33.69
CA THR A 252 -5.70 -5.05 32.51
C THR A 252 -5.38 -3.56 32.66
N VAL A 253 -4.94 -2.95 31.56
CA VAL A 253 -4.74 -1.50 31.43
C VAL A 253 -5.87 -0.94 30.57
N HIS A 254 -6.46 0.18 30.98
CA HIS A 254 -7.58 0.81 30.26
C HIS A 254 -7.15 2.15 29.65
N ASN A 255 -7.97 2.65 28.72
CA ASN A 255 -7.87 3.98 28.12
C ASN A 255 -6.46 4.33 27.62
N LEU A 256 -5.84 3.43 26.86
CA LEU A 256 -4.51 3.69 26.34
C LEU A 256 -4.62 4.67 25.16
N VAL A 257 -3.78 5.70 25.18
CA VAL A 257 -3.57 6.59 24.04
C VAL A 257 -2.18 6.32 23.49
N ILE A 258 -2.13 5.83 22.25
CA ILE A 258 -0.89 5.57 21.55
C ILE A 258 -0.70 6.69 20.54
N SER A 259 0.47 7.31 20.53
CA SER A 259 0.81 8.35 19.56
C SER A 259 2.12 8.07 18.84
N ALA A 260 2.24 8.58 17.64
CA ALA A 260 3.44 8.48 16.82
C ALA A 260 3.73 9.83 16.20
N GLN A 261 4.97 10.30 16.35
CA GLN A 261 5.43 11.58 15.81
C GLN A 261 6.51 11.34 14.77
N ILE A 262 6.46 12.11 13.69
CA ILE A 262 7.43 12.11 12.60
C ILE A 262 8.01 13.50 12.39
N ASP A 263 9.12 13.61 11.65
CA ASP A 263 9.60 14.89 11.15
C ASP A 263 8.88 15.23 9.83
N PRO A 264 8.00 16.26 9.81
CA PRO A 264 7.23 16.61 8.61
C PRO A 264 8.08 17.17 7.47
N ALA A 265 9.33 17.58 7.73
CA ALA A 265 10.26 17.95 6.67
C ALA A 265 10.66 16.72 5.83
N MET A 266 10.71 15.54 6.45
CA MET A 266 11.23 14.32 5.85
C MET A 266 10.17 13.26 5.54
N LEU A 267 9.14 13.15 6.36
CA LEU A 267 8.14 12.09 6.29
C LEU A 267 6.73 12.68 6.29
N GLN A 268 5.80 11.99 5.64
CA GLN A 268 4.39 12.33 5.60
C GLN A 268 3.53 11.09 5.91
N TRP A 269 2.43 11.30 6.63
CA TRP A 269 1.46 10.25 6.90
C TRP A 269 0.72 9.84 5.63
N SER A 270 0.64 8.54 5.34
CA SER A 270 -0.28 8.04 4.32
C SER A 270 -1.67 7.89 4.92
N THR A 271 -2.62 8.70 4.47
CA THR A 271 -4.01 8.69 4.94
C THR A 271 -4.92 7.91 3.98
N PRO A 272 -5.93 7.18 4.49
CA PRO A 272 -6.31 7.05 5.90
C PRO A 272 -5.36 6.14 6.72
N LEU A 273 -5.21 6.43 8.02
CA LEU A 273 -4.41 5.58 8.90
C LEU A 273 -5.15 4.27 9.24
N PRO A 274 -4.42 3.14 9.35
CA PRO A 274 -5.00 1.89 9.82
C PRO A 274 -5.50 1.96 11.27
N ARG A 275 -6.43 1.06 11.63
CA ARG A 275 -7.03 0.96 12.97
C ARG A 275 -7.68 2.24 13.48
N PHE A 276 -8.37 2.97 12.59
CA PHE A 276 -9.07 4.22 12.94
C PHE A 276 -8.14 5.28 13.55
N GLY A 277 -6.86 5.27 13.16
CA GLY A 277 -5.91 6.28 13.58
C GLY A 277 -6.30 7.66 13.06
N THR A 278 -6.08 8.68 13.85
CA THR A 278 -6.29 10.07 13.47
C THR A 278 -4.95 10.79 13.36
N VAL A 279 -4.86 11.78 12.47
CA VAL A 279 -3.66 12.61 12.29
C VAL A 279 -4.00 14.04 12.70
N SER A 280 -3.16 14.63 13.54
CA SER A 280 -3.17 16.05 13.86
C SER A 280 -1.76 16.60 13.63
N GLY A 281 -1.56 17.25 12.48
CA GLY A 281 -0.24 17.74 12.06
C GLY A 281 0.75 16.62 11.81
N ASP A 282 1.87 16.63 12.54
CA ASP A 282 2.97 15.66 12.49
C ASP A 282 2.76 14.45 13.42
N VAL A 283 1.66 14.40 14.17
CA VAL A 283 1.37 13.34 15.14
C VAL A 283 0.14 12.53 14.74
N ALA A 284 0.29 11.21 14.75
CA ALA A 284 -0.77 10.22 14.63
C ALA A 284 -1.19 9.69 16.00
N PHE A 285 -2.48 9.41 16.21
CA PHE A 285 -3.04 8.93 17.48
C PHE A 285 -3.96 7.74 17.28
N TRP A 286 -3.96 6.82 18.26
CA TRP A 286 -4.90 5.71 18.38
C TRP A 286 -5.38 5.61 19.82
N GLU A 287 -6.69 5.47 19.98
CA GLU A 287 -7.32 5.15 21.25
C GLU A 287 -7.53 3.63 21.35
N VAL A 288 -7.08 3.05 22.45
CA VAL A 288 -7.24 1.63 22.76
C VAL A 288 -7.96 1.53 24.10
N PRO A 289 -9.27 1.23 24.10
CA PRO A 289 -10.08 1.25 25.33
C PRO A 289 -9.54 0.36 26.45
N GLN A 290 -8.91 -0.76 26.10
CA GLN A 290 -8.26 -1.64 27.06
C GLN A 290 -7.25 -2.57 26.40
N LEU A 291 -6.25 -2.97 27.18
CA LEU A 291 -5.26 -3.98 26.83
C LEU A 291 -5.10 -4.96 28.00
N TYR A 292 -5.64 -6.17 27.85
CA TYR A 292 -5.57 -7.23 28.86
C TYR A 292 -4.15 -7.69 29.15
N SER A 293 -3.93 -8.20 30.38
CA SER A 293 -2.68 -8.81 30.83
C SER A 293 -2.11 -9.81 29.81
N GLY A 294 -0.83 -9.67 29.48
CA GLY A 294 -0.11 -10.51 28.53
C GLY A 294 -0.43 -10.26 27.04
N LYS A 295 -1.40 -9.41 26.69
CA LYS A 295 -1.82 -9.16 25.30
C LYS A 295 -1.02 -8.04 24.64
N THR A 296 -1.10 -8.00 23.31
CA THR A 296 -0.34 -7.08 22.46
C THR A 296 -1.24 -6.39 21.45
N TRP A 297 -1.13 -5.07 21.37
CA TRP A 297 -1.71 -4.24 20.33
C TRP A 297 -0.61 -3.85 19.35
N SER A 298 -0.91 -3.81 18.04
CA SER A 298 0.06 -3.38 17.03
C SER A 298 -0.61 -2.76 15.82
N VAL A 299 0.05 -1.78 15.20
CA VAL A 299 -0.39 -1.14 13.95
C VAL A 299 0.80 -0.96 13.03
N THR A 300 0.61 -1.23 11.74
CA THR A 300 1.61 -0.96 10.69
C THR A 300 1.12 0.22 9.87
N MET A 301 1.86 1.32 9.90
CA MET A 301 1.52 2.55 9.18
C MET A 301 2.45 2.75 7.96
N PRO A 302 1.90 3.13 6.80
CA PRO A 302 2.70 3.62 5.68
C PRO A 302 3.08 5.09 5.91
N LEU A 303 4.37 5.39 5.81
CA LEU A 303 4.96 6.72 5.83
C LEU A 303 5.54 7.02 4.46
N VAL A 304 5.24 8.17 3.87
CA VAL A 304 5.82 8.58 2.58
C VAL A 304 7.03 9.46 2.86
N THR A 305 8.15 9.15 2.20
CA THR A 305 9.36 9.97 2.28
C THR A 305 9.18 11.18 1.38
N ASN A 306 9.49 12.39 1.87
CA ASN A 306 9.33 13.59 1.09
C ASN A 306 10.35 13.61 -0.07
N ALA A 307 9.95 14.07 -1.26
CA ALA A 307 10.79 13.98 -2.46
C ALA A 307 12.01 14.92 -2.40
N SER A 308 11.97 15.94 -1.54
CA SER A 308 13.01 16.95 -1.36
C SER A 308 14.14 16.54 -0.40
N VAL A 309 14.03 15.37 0.23
CA VAL A 309 15.00 14.89 1.25
C VAL A 309 16.31 14.49 0.58
N GLN A 310 17.43 14.91 1.15
CA GLN A 310 18.75 14.61 0.59
C GLN A 310 19.21 13.20 0.93
N GLN A 311 20.00 12.61 0.04
CA GLN A 311 20.63 11.30 0.28
C GLN A 311 21.51 11.34 1.53
N GLY A 312 21.36 10.33 2.39
CA GLY A 312 22.12 10.19 3.63
C GLY A 312 21.44 10.82 4.86
N GLU A 313 20.33 11.55 4.68
CA GLU A 313 19.55 12.08 5.82
C GLU A 313 18.76 10.96 6.52
N GLN A 314 18.57 11.11 7.83
CA GLN A 314 17.86 10.15 8.68
C GLN A 314 16.73 10.84 9.44
N SER A 315 15.51 10.28 9.35
CA SER A 315 14.36 10.73 10.13
C SER A 315 14.07 9.75 11.27
N VAL A 316 13.59 10.25 12.41
CA VAL A 316 13.25 9.43 13.57
C VAL A 316 11.74 9.40 13.77
N VAL A 317 11.17 8.20 13.80
CA VAL A 317 9.77 8.00 14.21
C VAL A 317 9.74 7.74 15.71
N THR A 318 9.00 8.57 16.45
CA THR A 318 8.87 8.46 17.90
C THR A 318 7.47 8.01 18.28
N ALA A 319 7.36 6.80 18.84
CA ALA A 319 6.11 6.23 19.34
C ALA A 319 6.01 6.43 20.86
N ARG A 320 4.80 6.71 21.35
CA ARG A 320 4.48 6.97 22.75
C ARG A 320 3.21 6.23 23.15
N VAL A 321 3.14 5.77 24.39
CA VAL A 321 1.90 5.24 24.98
C VAL A 321 1.67 5.84 26.37
N ALA A 322 0.45 6.31 26.58
CA ALA A 322 -0.08 6.77 27.86
C ALA A 322 -1.31 5.96 28.25
N ALA A 323 -1.57 5.80 29.54
CA ALA A 323 -2.77 5.15 30.08
C ALA A 323 -3.05 5.67 31.49
N ASP A 324 -4.32 5.73 31.88
CA ASP A 324 -4.76 6.38 33.12
C ASP A 324 -4.35 5.62 34.40
N ASP A 325 -4.22 4.29 34.30
CA ASP A 325 -4.16 3.41 35.47
C ASP A 325 -2.77 2.78 35.73
N LEU A 326 -1.68 3.33 35.20
CA LEU A 326 -0.36 2.72 35.37
C LEU A 326 0.13 2.80 36.83
N ALA A 327 0.83 1.75 37.30
CA ALA A 327 1.38 1.70 38.67
C ALA A 327 2.42 2.83 38.90
N ASP A 328 2.29 3.57 40.01
CA ASP A 328 3.17 4.69 40.33
C ASP A 328 4.65 4.29 40.44
N GLY A 329 5.48 5.11 39.80
CA GLY A 329 6.90 4.89 39.53
C GLY A 329 7.29 5.33 38.13
N SER A 330 6.32 5.46 37.22
CA SER A 330 6.47 6.16 35.94
C SER A 330 5.48 7.31 35.86
N THR A 331 5.94 8.54 36.09
CA THR A 331 5.30 9.75 35.53
C THR A 331 5.30 9.77 34.00
N ASP A 332 5.75 8.70 33.34
CA ASP A 332 6.36 8.77 32.03
C ASP A 332 5.59 7.97 31.00
N THR A 333 5.04 8.72 30.04
CA THR A 333 4.75 8.23 28.70
C THR A 333 5.89 7.30 28.24
N LEU A 334 5.59 6.02 28.02
CA LEU A 334 6.62 5.09 27.53
C LEU A 334 6.94 5.44 26.09
N LEU A 335 8.23 5.54 25.76
CA LEU A 335 8.70 6.04 24.48
C LEU A 335 9.55 5.00 23.76
N ALA A 336 9.31 4.81 22.46
CA ALA A 336 10.14 4.01 21.57
C ALA A 336 10.50 4.82 20.31
N LYS A 337 11.70 4.59 19.77
CA LYS A 337 12.20 5.28 18.56
C LYS A 337 12.69 4.28 17.53
N THR A 338 12.51 4.61 16.25
CA THR A 338 13.15 3.93 15.12
C THR A 338 13.61 4.98 14.11
N THR A 339 14.60 4.64 13.29
CA THR A 339 15.20 5.53 12.31
C THR A 339 14.87 5.06 10.90
N VAL A 340 14.60 6.01 10.00
CA VAL A 340 14.38 5.81 8.57
C VAL A 340 15.47 6.58 7.83
N GLY A 341 16.39 5.87 7.18
CA GLY A 341 17.43 6.48 6.35
C GLY A 341 16.97 6.69 4.92
N VAL A 342 17.43 7.77 4.28
CA VAL A 342 17.19 8.00 2.85
C VAL A 342 18.43 7.64 2.06
N THR A 343 18.27 6.67 1.15
CA THR A 343 19.35 6.18 0.28
C THR A 343 19.14 6.70 -1.15
N GLY A 344 20.22 6.82 -1.90
CA GLY A 344 20.20 7.22 -3.30
C GLY A 344 20.41 6.02 -4.19
N MET A 345 19.81 6.00 -5.37
CA MET A 345 20.25 5.09 -6.42
C MET A 345 21.72 5.43 -6.76
N PRO A 346 22.60 4.44 -7.03
CA PRO A 346 23.85 4.77 -7.70
C PRO A 346 23.48 5.52 -8.99
N GLU A 347 24.11 6.67 -9.25
CA GLU A 347 23.90 7.39 -10.49
C GLU A 347 24.26 6.48 -11.68
N THR A 348 23.27 5.77 -12.23
CA THR A 348 23.38 5.19 -13.58
C THR A 348 23.27 6.35 -14.55
N GLY A 349 24.36 7.10 -14.63
CA GLY A 349 24.40 8.39 -15.30
C GLY A 349 25.76 9.08 -15.27
N PHE A 350 26.80 8.48 -14.69
CA PHE A 350 28.16 8.95 -14.97
C PHE A 350 28.41 8.74 -16.47
N ARG A 351 28.75 9.82 -17.16
CA ARG A 351 28.79 9.94 -18.63
C ARG A 351 29.68 8.85 -19.27
N ALA A 352 29.14 7.67 -19.53
CA ALA A 352 29.78 6.66 -20.37
C ALA A 352 30.08 7.27 -21.76
N ASP A 353 29.25 8.22 -22.20
CA ASP A 353 29.47 9.00 -23.42
C ASP A 353 30.75 9.83 -23.41
N VAL A 354 31.18 10.37 -22.27
CA VAL A 354 32.44 11.13 -22.19
C VAL A 354 33.64 10.20 -22.15
N ILE A 355 33.53 9.03 -21.52
CA ILE A 355 34.59 8.02 -21.55
C ILE A 355 34.72 7.43 -22.96
N PHE A 356 33.63 7.19 -23.69
CA PHE A 356 33.64 6.79 -25.10
C PHE A 356 34.16 7.89 -26.04
N LEU A 357 33.86 9.17 -25.79
CA LEU A 357 34.44 10.31 -26.53
C LEU A 357 35.94 10.48 -26.28
N ILE A 358 36.40 10.28 -25.04
CA ILE A 358 37.84 10.35 -24.70
C ILE A 358 38.59 9.13 -25.27
N LEU A 359 38.00 7.92 -25.20
CA LEU A 359 38.62 6.72 -25.78
C LEU A 359 38.68 6.76 -27.31
N SER A 360 37.65 7.29 -27.99
CA SER A 360 37.64 7.41 -29.46
C SER A 360 38.60 8.48 -29.99
N THR A 361 38.79 9.58 -29.26
CA THR A 361 39.77 10.62 -29.60
C THR A 361 41.22 10.15 -29.38
N ILE A 362 41.48 9.37 -28.34
CA ILE A 362 42.81 8.74 -28.13
C ILE A 362 43.09 7.68 -29.21
N PHE A 363 42.10 6.87 -29.60
CA PHE A 363 42.29 5.84 -30.62
C PHE A 363 42.59 6.44 -32.02
N THR A 364 41.92 7.53 -32.39
CA THR A 364 42.20 8.24 -33.66
C THR A 364 43.57 8.93 -33.65
N ALA A 365 43.99 9.52 -32.53
CA ALA A 365 45.32 10.11 -32.40
C ALA A 365 46.46 9.07 -32.47
N VAL A 366 46.27 7.89 -31.88
CA VAL A 366 47.26 6.78 -31.93
C VAL A 366 47.35 6.19 -33.33
N CYS A 367 46.22 6.02 -34.02
CA CYS A 367 46.20 5.57 -35.42
C CYS A 367 46.88 6.59 -36.36
N ALA A 368 46.59 7.89 -36.21
CA ALA A 368 47.23 8.94 -37.02
C ALA A 368 48.75 9.00 -36.82
N LYS A 369 49.23 8.85 -35.57
CA LYS A 369 50.67 8.86 -35.26
C LYS A 369 51.42 7.65 -35.85
N LYS A 370 50.78 6.48 -35.90
CA LYS A 370 51.35 5.26 -36.48
C LYS A 370 51.44 5.35 -38.01
N THR A 371 50.43 5.92 -38.67
CA THR A 371 50.43 6.11 -40.13
C THR A 371 51.49 7.12 -40.59
N VAL A 372 51.69 8.22 -39.84
CA VAL A 372 52.74 9.21 -40.14
C VAL A 372 54.15 8.64 -39.95
N GLN A 373 54.38 7.82 -38.91
CA GLN A 373 55.68 7.17 -38.74
C GLN A 373 55.96 6.08 -39.79
N GLN A 374 54.94 5.36 -40.26
CA GLN A 374 55.10 4.40 -41.36
C GLN A 374 55.39 5.10 -42.70
N HIS A 375 54.80 6.26 -42.95
CA HIS A 375 55.08 7.02 -44.17
C HIS A 375 56.50 7.61 -44.18
N LEU A 376 56.98 8.12 -43.03
CA LEU A 376 58.35 8.64 -42.88
C LEU A 376 59.43 7.55 -42.89
N ALA A 377 59.09 6.30 -42.53
CA ALA A 377 59.99 5.17 -42.63
C ALA A 377 60.15 4.66 -44.08
N MET A 378 59.12 4.81 -44.92
CA MET A 378 59.18 4.46 -46.35
C MET A 378 59.91 5.50 -47.21
N GLU A 379 60.00 6.76 -46.79
CA GLU A 379 60.80 7.78 -47.50
C GLU A 379 62.31 7.73 -47.16
N ARG A 380 62.72 6.93 -46.17
CA ARG A 380 64.11 6.80 -45.72
C ARG A 380 64.78 5.46 -46.07
N ALA A 381 64.06 4.58 -46.77
CA ALA A 381 64.59 3.37 -47.40
C ALA A 381 64.57 3.57 -48.91
#